data_AF-A0A2N1UML4-F1
#
_entry.id   AF-A0A2N1UML4-F1
#
_cell.length_a   1.000
_cell.length_b   1.000
_cell.length_c   1.000
_cell.angle_alpha   90.00
_cell.angle_beta   90.00
_cell.angle_gamma   90.00
#
_symmetry.space_group_name_H-M   'P 1'
#
loop_
_entity.id
_entity.type
_entity.pdbx_description
1 polymer ?
#
loop_
_entity_poly.entity_id
_entity_poly.type
_entity_poly.pdbx_seq_one_letter_code
_entity_poly.pdbx_strand_id
1 'polypeptide(L)'
;MMAFRLILLFLSFVMVCLTYSFGNAAETYSKNPCLGEANLVCLQDNFDKLYRENYPLFWKILHNAATKAQKCDSVEDTATFLRLVKLIRGSQATGSAEFEEYFSQTVEQLCIQKSKCFLDGLLMLDKSTRVLLIDMLRTPLFVDNSKIDRVFLDAKTNKKYRKISDIYFLKR
;
A
#
# COMPACT_ATOMS: atom_id res chain seq x y z
N MET A 1 67.69 -3.21 -14.37
CA MET A 1 66.66 -2.42 -13.65
C MET A 1 65.37 -2.15 -14.44
N MET A 2 65.32 -2.29 -15.78
CA MET A 2 64.08 -2.09 -16.57
C MET A 2 63.06 -3.23 -16.46
N ALA A 3 63.50 -4.49 -16.38
CA ALA A 3 62.60 -5.65 -16.32
C ALA A 3 61.70 -5.66 -15.07
N PHE A 4 62.20 -5.14 -13.94
CA PHE A 4 61.43 -5.08 -12.67
C PHE A 4 60.28 -4.06 -12.72
N ARG A 5 60.43 -2.99 -13.52
CA ARG A 5 59.39 -1.96 -13.70
C ARG A 5 58.23 -2.44 -14.58
N LEU A 6 58.51 -3.31 -15.57
CA LEU A 6 57.46 -3.90 -16.41
C LEU A 6 56.59 -4.91 -15.64
N ILE A 7 57.19 -5.69 -14.74
CA ILE A 7 56.47 -6.69 -13.93
C ILE A 7 55.50 -6.02 -12.95
N LEU A 8 55.90 -4.91 -12.33
CA LEU A 8 55.03 -4.11 -11.44
C LEU A 8 53.84 -3.49 -12.19
N LEU A 9 54.03 -3.03 -13.42
CA LEU A 9 52.94 -2.49 -14.25
C LEU A 9 51.95 -3.60 -14.65
N PHE A 10 52.43 -4.79 -15.00
CA PHE A 10 51.56 -5.93 -15.33
C PHE A 10 50.74 -6.41 -14.12
N LEU A 11 51.34 -6.47 -12.93
CA LEU A 11 50.65 -6.85 -11.70
C LEU A 11 49.55 -5.83 -11.32
N SER A 12 49.79 -4.54 -11.53
CA SER A 12 48.78 -3.51 -11.28
C SER A 12 47.58 -3.59 -12.23
N PHE A 13 47.81 -3.96 -13.50
CA PHE A 13 46.74 -4.12 -14.50
C PHE A 13 45.86 -5.34 -14.21
N VAL A 14 46.45 -6.46 -13.78
CA VAL A 14 45.71 -7.67 -13.38
C VAL A 14 44.84 -7.42 -12.14
N MET A 15 45.32 -6.61 -11.18
CA MET A 15 44.55 -6.28 -9.98
C MET A 15 43.33 -5.40 -10.30
N VAL A 16 43.46 -4.44 -11.22
CA VAL A 16 42.34 -3.61 -11.69
C VAL A 16 41.30 -4.47 -12.44
N CYS A 17 41.74 -5.39 -13.31
CA CYS A 17 40.82 -6.30 -14.00
C CYS A 17 40.07 -7.24 -13.05
N LEU A 18 40.72 -7.71 -11.98
CA LEU A 18 40.07 -8.52 -10.95
C LEU A 18 39.02 -7.70 -10.19
N THR A 19 39.30 -6.44 -9.84
CA THR A 19 38.29 -5.59 -9.18
C THR A 19 37.09 -5.25 -10.07
N TYR A 20 37.27 -5.17 -11.39
CA TYR A 20 36.15 -4.96 -12.33
C TYR A 20 35.29 -6.21 -12.57
N SER A 21 35.84 -7.40 -12.35
CA SER A 21 35.11 -8.67 -12.58
C SER A 21 34.32 -9.14 -11.36
N PHE A 22 34.66 -8.69 -10.15
CA PHE A 22 33.88 -8.99 -8.93
C PHE A 22 32.79 -7.95 -8.61
N GLY A 23 32.75 -6.81 -9.31
CA GLY A 23 31.73 -5.77 -9.10
C GLY A 23 30.31 -6.14 -9.54
N ASN A 24 30.14 -7.16 -10.38
CA ASN A 24 28.85 -7.48 -11.02
C ASN A 24 28.20 -8.80 -10.53
N ALA A 25 28.75 -9.46 -9.50
CA ALA A 25 28.19 -10.71 -8.98
C ALA A 25 27.09 -10.51 -7.92
N ALA A 26 26.85 -9.27 -7.45
CA ALA A 26 25.87 -8.98 -6.39
C ALA A 26 24.52 -8.46 -6.89
N GLU A 27 24.28 -8.36 -8.21
CA GLU A 27 23.06 -7.73 -8.77
C GLU A 27 22.00 -8.71 -9.30
N THR A 28 22.07 -10.01 -8.97
CA THR A 28 21.10 -11.01 -9.47
C THR A 28 20.21 -11.67 -8.42
N TYR A 29 20.10 -11.09 -7.22
CA TYR A 29 19.01 -11.36 -6.27
C TYR A 29 17.90 -10.30 -6.37
N SER A 30 17.38 -10.06 -7.58
CA SER A 30 16.07 -9.41 -7.76
C SER A 30 15.19 -10.29 -8.65
N LYS A 31 14.73 -11.41 -8.12
CA LYS A 31 13.68 -12.23 -8.77
C LYS A 31 12.55 -12.40 -7.78
N ASN A 32 11.54 -11.53 -7.88
CA ASN A 32 10.29 -11.48 -7.12
C ASN A 32 10.40 -11.21 -5.60
N PRO A 33 10.11 -9.97 -5.15
CA PRO A 33 10.09 -9.64 -3.72
C PRO A 33 9.02 -10.40 -2.92
N CYS A 34 8.07 -11.07 -3.57
CA CYS A 34 7.00 -11.84 -2.94
C CYS A 34 7.07 -13.36 -3.21
N LEU A 35 8.26 -13.94 -3.39
CA LEU A 35 8.40 -15.41 -3.52
C LEU A 35 7.86 -16.12 -2.27
N GLY A 36 6.76 -16.87 -2.44
CA GLY A 36 6.12 -17.66 -1.37
C GLY A 36 4.83 -17.05 -0.82
N GLU A 37 4.74 -15.72 -0.74
CA GLU A 37 3.62 -15.01 -0.12
C GLU A 37 3.20 -13.75 -0.90
N ALA A 38 2.47 -13.94 -2.01
CA ALA A 38 1.82 -12.85 -2.74
C ALA A 38 0.58 -12.34 -1.96
N ASN A 39 0.83 -11.66 -0.85
CA ASN A 39 -0.19 -11.12 0.06
C ASN A 39 0.01 -9.61 0.31
N LEU A 40 -0.90 -9.01 1.08
CA LEU A 40 -0.92 -7.57 1.32
C LEU A 40 0.30 -7.07 2.10
N VAL A 41 0.85 -7.91 2.98
CA VAL A 41 2.06 -7.59 3.75
C VAL A 41 3.24 -7.42 2.80
N CYS A 42 3.42 -8.37 1.87
CA CYS A 42 4.46 -8.23 0.85
C CYS A 42 4.29 -6.97 -0.01
N LEU A 43 3.04 -6.62 -0.37
CA LEU A 43 2.76 -5.40 -1.12
C LEU A 43 3.16 -4.14 -0.35
N GLN A 44 2.86 -4.07 0.94
CA GLN A 44 3.23 -2.93 1.79
C GLN A 44 4.76 -2.78 1.89
N ASP A 45 5.47 -3.88 2.11
CA ASP A 45 6.92 -3.86 2.28
C ASP A 45 7.68 -3.58 0.98
N ASN A 46 7.06 -3.84 -0.18
CA ASN A 46 7.71 -3.76 -1.50
C ASN A 46 6.94 -2.87 -2.49
N PHE A 47 6.15 -1.91 -1.99
CA PHE A 47 5.20 -1.14 -2.80
C PHE A 47 5.83 -0.54 -4.07
N ASP A 48 6.85 0.29 -3.92
CA ASP A 48 7.53 0.96 -5.05
C ASP A 48 8.15 -0.02 -6.04
N LYS A 49 8.76 -1.09 -5.52
CA LYS A 49 9.42 -2.11 -6.32
C LYS A 49 8.40 -2.89 -7.14
N LEU A 50 7.32 -3.34 -6.50
CA LEU A 50 6.24 -4.04 -7.19
C LEU A 50 5.55 -3.13 -8.21
N TYR A 51 5.26 -1.89 -7.86
CA TYR A 51 4.60 -0.95 -8.77
C TYR A 51 5.44 -0.69 -10.02
N ARG A 52 6.76 -0.49 -9.89
CA ARG A 52 7.66 -0.19 -11.03
C ARG A 52 8.14 -1.41 -11.79
N GLU A 53 8.49 -2.49 -11.09
CA GLU A 53 9.21 -3.64 -11.68
C GLU A 53 8.31 -4.87 -11.89
N ASN A 54 7.17 -4.97 -11.19
CA ASN A 54 6.24 -6.09 -11.32
C ASN A 54 4.77 -5.65 -11.19
N TYR A 55 4.38 -4.71 -12.05
CA TYR A 55 3.05 -4.10 -12.09
C TYR A 55 1.89 -5.14 -12.14
N PRO A 56 1.97 -6.26 -12.89
CA PRO A 56 0.91 -7.27 -12.85
C PRO A 56 0.74 -7.93 -11.49
N LEU A 57 1.84 -8.22 -10.78
CA LEU A 57 1.76 -8.81 -9.43
C LEU A 57 1.22 -7.81 -8.42
N PHE A 58 1.61 -6.53 -8.52
CA PHE A 58 1.07 -5.44 -7.71
C PHE A 58 -0.46 -5.43 -7.77
N TRP A 59 -1.03 -5.33 -8.98
CA TRP A 59 -2.47 -5.27 -9.16
C TRP A 59 -3.17 -6.58 -8.79
N LYS A 60 -2.55 -7.73 -9.04
CA LYS A 60 -3.09 -9.02 -8.61
C LYS A 60 -3.26 -9.08 -7.10
N ILE A 61 -2.26 -8.68 -6.32
CA ILE A 61 -2.34 -8.67 -4.85
C ILE A 61 -3.42 -7.68 -4.39
N LEU A 62 -3.41 -6.47 -4.95
CA LEU A 62 -4.33 -5.42 -4.58
C LEU A 62 -5.80 -5.78 -4.88
N HIS A 63 -6.09 -6.27 -6.08
CA HIS A 63 -7.45 -6.69 -6.48
C HIS A 63 -7.95 -7.88 -5.66
N ASN A 64 -7.06 -8.84 -5.35
CA ASN A 64 -7.43 -9.96 -4.49
C ASN A 64 -7.83 -9.48 -3.09
N ALA A 65 -7.09 -8.53 -2.52
CA ALA A 65 -7.42 -7.95 -1.22
C ALA A 65 -8.70 -7.12 -1.24
N ALA A 66 -8.89 -6.28 -2.26
CA ALA A 66 -10.12 -5.54 -2.47
C ALA A 66 -11.33 -6.50 -2.57
N THR A 67 -11.21 -7.58 -3.33
CA THR A 67 -12.25 -8.61 -3.46
C THR A 67 -12.60 -9.23 -2.11
N LYS A 68 -11.59 -9.60 -1.30
CA LYS A 68 -11.84 -10.15 0.05
C LYS A 68 -12.54 -9.13 0.94
N ALA A 69 -12.09 -7.88 0.94
CA ALA A 69 -12.70 -6.79 1.70
C ALA A 69 -14.16 -6.53 1.29
N GLN A 70 -14.48 -6.62 -0.01
CA GLN A 70 -15.81 -6.40 -0.56
C GLN A 70 -16.78 -7.56 -0.34
N LYS A 71 -16.27 -8.80 -0.24
CA LYS A 71 -17.08 -9.96 0.14
C LYS A 71 -17.63 -9.82 1.56
N CYS A 72 -16.88 -9.17 2.45
CA CYS A 72 -17.28 -8.94 3.83
C CYS A 72 -17.49 -10.22 4.66
N ASP A 73 -16.79 -11.29 4.29
CA ASP A 73 -16.77 -12.55 5.04
C ASP A 73 -15.87 -12.45 6.29
N SER A 74 -14.90 -11.53 6.28
CA SER A 74 -13.95 -11.29 7.38
C SER A 74 -13.75 -9.80 7.62
N VAL A 75 -14.03 -9.35 8.85
CA VAL A 75 -13.75 -7.96 9.27
C VAL A 75 -12.23 -7.68 9.22
N GLU A 76 -11.41 -8.70 9.47
CA GLU A 76 -9.95 -8.59 9.41
C GLU A 76 -9.45 -8.35 7.98
N ASP A 77 -10.02 -9.02 6.98
CA ASP A 77 -9.68 -8.77 5.57
C ASP A 77 -10.06 -7.33 5.17
N THR A 78 -11.24 -6.87 5.58
CA THR A 78 -11.67 -5.48 5.35
C THR A 78 -10.74 -4.50 6.03
N ALA A 79 -10.44 -4.69 7.33
CA ALA A 79 -9.53 -3.82 8.07
C ALA A 79 -8.12 -3.80 7.46
N THR A 80 -7.63 -4.96 7.03
CA THR A 80 -6.31 -5.12 6.41
C THR A 80 -6.23 -4.37 5.08
N PHE A 81 -7.26 -4.46 4.23
CA PHE A 81 -7.35 -3.63 3.02
C PHE A 81 -7.40 -2.13 3.35
N LEU A 82 -8.24 -1.73 4.30
CA LEU A 82 -8.39 -0.31 4.71
C LEU A 82 -7.08 0.31 5.23
N ARG A 83 -6.18 -0.48 5.84
CA ARG A 83 -4.85 -0.01 6.29
C ARG A 83 -3.97 0.53 5.16
N LEU A 84 -4.25 0.18 3.90
CA LEU A 84 -3.51 0.68 2.74
C LEU A 84 -3.59 2.20 2.58
N VAL A 85 -4.53 2.89 3.24
CA VAL A 85 -4.58 4.37 3.29
C VAL A 85 -3.24 4.98 3.75
N LYS A 86 -2.47 4.24 4.58
CA LYS A 86 -1.15 4.68 5.06
C LYS A 86 -0.15 4.83 3.93
N LEU A 87 -0.31 4.06 2.85
CA LEU A 87 0.58 4.12 1.71
C LEU A 87 0.34 5.43 0.95
N ILE A 88 -0.93 5.81 0.71
CA ILE A 88 -1.32 7.05 -0.01
C ILE A 88 -0.75 8.30 0.65
N ARG A 89 -0.88 8.40 1.98
CA ARG A 89 -0.45 9.58 2.74
C ARG A 89 0.98 9.48 3.26
N GLY A 90 1.64 8.34 3.05
CA GLY A 90 3.03 8.10 3.41
C GLY A 90 3.98 8.47 2.28
N SER A 91 5.28 8.53 2.59
CA SER A 91 6.35 8.77 1.61
C SER A 91 6.56 7.62 0.62
N GLN A 92 5.76 6.55 0.71
CA GLN A 92 5.89 5.32 -0.10
C GLN A 92 4.98 5.29 -1.33
N ALA A 93 3.93 6.11 -1.40
CA ALA A 93 3.07 6.18 -2.60
C ALA A 93 3.30 7.46 -3.41
N THR A 94 4.48 8.07 -3.31
CA THR A 94 4.76 9.33 -4.02
C THR A 94 4.79 9.05 -5.53
N GLY A 95 3.65 9.23 -6.20
CA GLY A 95 3.51 9.11 -7.66
C GLY A 95 2.55 8.02 -8.17
N SER A 96 1.86 7.25 -7.33
CA SER A 96 0.93 6.20 -7.79
C SER A 96 -0.53 6.67 -7.83
N ALA A 97 -0.84 7.64 -8.69
CA ALA A 97 -2.19 8.20 -8.83
C ALA A 97 -3.25 7.12 -9.11
N GLU A 98 -2.92 6.13 -9.95
CA GLU A 98 -3.81 5.00 -10.26
C GLU A 98 -4.19 4.17 -9.03
N PHE A 99 -3.23 3.96 -8.11
CA PHE A 99 -3.49 3.24 -6.87
C PHE A 99 -4.40 4.04 -5.94
N GLU A 100 -4.15 5.35 -5.78
CA GLU A 100 -4.99 6.23 -4.97
C GLU A 100 -6.42 6.30 -5.53
N GLU A 101 -6.55 6.39 -6.85
CA GLU A 101 -7.81 6.39 -7.57
C GLU A 101 -8.60 5.10 -7.30
N TYR A 102 -7.96 3.94 -7.57
CA TYR A 102 -8.57 2.63 -7.35
C TYR A 102 -8.95 2.39 -5.88
N PHE A 103 -8.06 2.75 -4.96
CA PHE A 103 -8.31 2.60 -3.53
C PHE A 103 -9.48 3.47 -3.08
N SER A 104 -9.51 4.74 -3.48
CA SER A 104 -10.60 5.68 -3.15
C SER A 104 -11.93 5.16 -3.67
N GLN A 105 -11.99 4.77 -4.94
CA GLN A 105 -13.20 4.19 -5.54
C GLN A 105 -13.67 2.96 -4.76
N THR A 106 -12.75 2.03 -4.45
CA THR A 106 -13.09 0.80 -3.73
C THR A 106 -13.61 1.08 -2.33
N VAL A 107 -12.95 1.98 -1.58
CA VAL A 107 -13.33 2.33 -0.20
C VAL A 107 -14.64 3.09 -0.15
N GLU A 108 -14.87 4.04 -1.06
CA GLU A 108 -16.13 4.77 -1.16
C GLU A 108 -17.30 3.82 -1.45
N GLN A 109 -17.13 2.89 -2.41
CA GLN A 109 -18.13 1.88 -2.72
C GLN A 109 -18.35 0.93 -1.53
N LEU A 110 -17.28 0.52 -0.84
CA LEU A 110 -17.40 -0.31 0.35
C LEU A 110 -18.17 0.40 1.47
N CYS A 111 -17.93 1.70 1.65
CA CYS A 111 -18.63 2.54 2.62
C CYS A 111 -20.14 2.56 2.37
N ILE A 112 -20.59 2.77 1.12
CA ILE A 112 -22.01 2.90 0.81
C ILE A 112 -22.72 1.55 0.61
N GLN A 113 -22.06 0.57 -0.01
CA GLN A 113 -22.69 -0.71 -0.38
C GLN A 113 -22.60 -1.75 0.74
N LYS A 114 -21.55 -1.67 1.57
CA LYS A 114 -21.24 -2.63 2.64
C LYS A 114 -20.95 -1.91 3.96
N SER A 115 -21.73 -0.87 4.25
CA SER A 115 -21.53 0.06 5.38
C SER A 115 -21.22 -0.59 6.72
N LYS A 116 -21.97 -1.63 7.12
CA LYS A 116 -21.72 -2.34 8.39
C LYS A 116 -20.30 -2.95 8.44
N CYS A 117 -19.92 -3.68 7.41
CA CYS A 117 -18.61 -4.32 7.28
C CYS A 117 -17.48 -3.29 7.20
N PHE A 118 -17.69 -2.20 6.47
CA PHE A 118 -16.78 -1.06 6.44
C PHE A 118 -16.57 -0.44 7.83
N LEU A 119 -17.65 -0.14 8.56
CA LEU A 119 -17.60 0.44 9.90
C LEU A 119 -16.96 -0.53 10.92
N ASP A 120 -17.23 -1.83 10.81
CA ASP A 120 -16.58 -2.87 11.60
C ASP A 120 -15.07 -2.92 11.32
N GLY A 121 -14.67 -2.83 10.04
CA GLY A 121 -13.27 -2.73 9.64
C GLY A 121 -12.59 -1.49 10.21
N LEU A 122 -13.24 -0.32 10.16
CA LEU A 122 -12.71 0.92 10.75
C LEU A 122 -12.45 0.80 12.25
N LEU A 123 -13.27 0.04 12.99
CA LEU A 123 -13.06 -0.17 14.43
C LEU A 123 -11.79 -0.95 14.74
N MET A 124 -11.34 -1.83 13.83
CA MET A 124 -10.10 -2.61 13.97
C MET A 124 -8.83 -1.81 13.63
N LEU A 125 -8.99 -0.60 13.11
CA LEU A 125 -7.86 0.28 12.80
C LEU A 125 -7.42 1.07 14.03
N ASP A 126 -6.12 1.37 14.10
CA ASP A 126 -5.60 2.36 15.03
C ASP A 126 -6.20 3.76 14.73
N LYS A 127 -6.17 4.65 15.73
CA LYS A 127 -6.85 5.94 15.68
C LYS A 127 -6.37 6.81 14.52
N SER A 128 -5.06 6.85 14.24
CA SER A 128 -4.53 7.71 13.19
C SER A 128 -4.94 7.22 11.80
N THR A 129 -4.86 5.91 11.55
CA THR A 129 -5.32 5.30 10.29
C THR A 129 -6.79 5.55 10.03
N ARG A 130 -7.61 5.42 11.08
CA ARG A 130 -9.05 5.68 10.99
C ARG A 130 -9.34 7.13 10.60
N VAL A 131 -8.61 8.09 11.19
CA VAL A 131 -8.74 9.50 10.84
C VAL A 131 -8.36 9.75 9.39
N LEU A 132 -7.26 9.16 8.89
CA LEU A 132 -6.86 9.31 7.49
C LEU A 132 -7.94 8.83 6.50
N LEU A 133 -8.57 7.69 6.77
CA LEU A 133 -9.68 7.19 5.94
C LEU A 133 -10.91 8.07 6.02
N ILE A 134 -11.26 8.52 7.21
CA ILE A 134 -12.41 9.41 7.40
C ILE A 134 -12.19 10.74 6.69
N ASP A 135 -10.97 11.29 6.75
CA ASP A 135 -10.62 12.51 6.04
C ASP A 135 -10.72 12.35 4.52
N MET A 136 -10.27 11.21 3.98
CA MET A 136 -10.45 10.88 2.57
C MET A 136 -11.94 10.84 2.17
N LEU A 137 -12.79 10.26 3.03
CA LEU A 137 -14.23 10.12 2.77
C LEU A 137 -15.05 11.40 2.89
N ARG A 138 -14.50 12.49 3.44
CA ARG A 138 -15.18 13.79 3.49
C ARG A 138 -15.19 14.51 2.15
N THR A 139 -14.30 14.11 1.24
CA THR A 139 -14.19 14.63 -0.11
C THR A 139 -14.09 13.45 -1.09
N PRO A 140 -15.15 12.61 -1.18
CA PRO A 140 -15.17 11.46 -2.06
C PRO A 140 -15.06 11.89 -3.52
N LEU A 141 -14.42 11.05 -4.33
CA LEU A 141 -14.13 11.30 -5.74
C LEU A 141 -15.10 10.56 -6.68
N PHE A 142 -15.67 9.43 -6.24
CA PHE A 142 -16.44 8.51 -7.08
C PHE A 142 -17.91 8.40 -6.69
N VAL A 143 -18.29 8.85 -5.50
CA VAL A 143 -19.66 8.80 -5.01
C VAL A 143 -20.10 10.16 -4.48
N ASP A 144 -21.42 10.40 -4.51
CA ASP A 144 -21.99 11.61 -3.93
C ASP A 144 -21.74 11.67 -2.42
N ASN A 145 -21.29 12.83 -1.94
CA ASN A 145 -21.11 13.13 -0.51
C ASN A 145 -22.31 12.73 0.33
N SER A 146 -23.53 13.00 -0.16
CA SER A 146 -24.78 12.69 0.55
C SER A 146 -24.98 11.21 0.85
N LYS A 147 -24.41 10.30 0.05
CA LYS A 147 -24.45 8.85 0.28
C LYS A 147 -23.54 8.45 1.44
N ILE A 148 -22.33 9.03 1.50
CA ILE A 148 -21.39 8.82 2.60
C ILE A 148 -21.92 9.43 3.89
N ASP A 149 -22.42 10.68 3.83
CA ASP A 149 -23.05 11.35 4.97
C ASP A 149 -24.16 10.50 5.60
N ARG A 150 -25.01 9.88 4.76
CA ARG A 150 -26.08 8.99 5.24
C ARG A 150 -25.52 7.82 6.05
N VAL A 151 -24.46 7.17 5.57
CA VAL A 151 -23.82 6.06 6.30
C VAL A 151 -23.36 6.52 7.69
N PHE A 152 -22.72 7.69 7.79
CA PHE A 152 -22.25 8.19 9.08
C PHE A 152 -23.38 8.74 9.96
N LEU A 153 -24.45 9.29 9.40
CA LEU A 153 -25.66 9.67 10.16
C LEU A 153 -26.32 8.43 10.78
N ASP A 154 -26.49 7.36 10.01
CA ASP A 154 -27.03 6.09 10.51
C ASP A 154 -26.12 5.50 11.59
N ALA A 155 -24.80 5.53 11.37
CA ALA A 155 -23.80 5.10 12.34
C ALA A 155 -23.85 5.87 13.66
N LYS A 156 -24.25 7.15 13.66
CA LYS A 156 -24.39 7.99 14.86
C LYS A 156 -25.40 7.45 15.85
N THR A 157 -26.49 6.87 15.32
CA THR A 157 -27.58 6.29 16.13
C THR A 157 -27.13 4.99 16.80
N ASN A 158 -26.15 4.29 16.23
CA ASN A 158 -25.59 3.06 16.77
C ASN A 158 -24.47 3.35 17.78
N LYS A 159 -24.65 2.94 19.05
CA LYS A 159 -23.65 3.13 20.11
C LYS A 159 -22.26 2.59 19.75
N LYS A 160 -22.17 1.50 18.97
CA LYS A 160 -20.91 0.89 18.54
C LYS A 160 -20.10 1.81 17.61
N TYR A 161 -20.79 2.51 16.69
CA TYR A 161 -20.14 3.32 15.66
C TYR A 161 -20.17 4.82 15.93
N ARG A 162 -20.85 5.25 16.99
CA ARG A 162 -21.01 6.67 17.35
C ARG A 162 -19.69 7.45 17.30
N LYS A 163 -18.62 6.91 17.92
CA LYS A 163 -17.30 7.57 17.90
C LYS A 163 -16.73 7.76 16.49
N ILE A 164 -16.99 6.83 15.58
CA ILE A 164 -16.55 6.96 14.18
C ILE A 164 -17.33 8.08 13.49
N SER A 165 -18.65 8.11 13.67
CA SER A 165 -19.52 9.17 13.15
C SER A 165 -19.14 10.54 13.70
N ASP A 166 -18.86 10.65 15.00
CA ASP A 166 -18.42 11.89 15.64
C ASP A 166 -17.12 12.40 15.02
N ILE A 167 -16.16 11.50 14.72
CA ILE A 167 -14.93 11.88 14.00
C ILE A 167 -15.29 12.41 12.61
N TYR A 168 -16.16 11.73 11.85
CA TYR A 168 -16.54 12.16 10.50
C TYR A 168 -17.15 13.57 10.47
N PHE A 169 -18.06 13.90 11.39
CA PHE A 169 -18.71 15.21 11.45
C PHE A 169 -17.92 16.29 12.22
N LEU A 170 -16.76 15.96 12.78
CA LEU A 170 -15.94 16.95 13.50
C LEU A 170 -15.40 18.00 12.52
N LYS A 171 -15.83 19.26 12.65
CA LYS A 171 -15.23 20.36 11.89
C LYS A 171 -13.72 20.43 12.17
N ARG A 172 -12.92 20.51 11.12
CA ARG A 172 -11.50 20.88 11.23
C ARG A 172 -11.39 22.39 11.43
#